data_AF-A0A8A2V841-F1
#
_entry.id   AF-A0A8A2V841-F1
#
_cell.length_a   1.000
_cell.length_b   1.000
_cell.length_c   1.000
_cell.angle_alpha   90.00
_cell.angle_beta   90.00
_cell.angle_gamma   90.00
#
_symmetry.space_group_name_H-M   'P 1'
#
loop_
_entity.id
_entity.type
_entity.pdbx_description
1 polymer ?
#
loop_
_entity_poly.entity_id
_entity_poly.type
_entity_poly.pdbx_seq_one_letter_code
_entity_poly.pdbx_strand_id
1 'polypeptide(L)'
;MRFLFAGGITKTAGIKGISAAGTNPDVMVHTPSIDMEIVWYGKPVSTPVVPVSPSGCPTLAVITRAVRDLVPFETLVVNAGLTKQTAAPSLTLSGTPCGDIRANDPGVNAQEIVDEARSFGASLPDEEVIIGETIPGGTTIALGVLTALGEQVSVSSSLPENPLTLKRDVVDRALAVNIMAPGDAAGDPIRGSVGPEIPSSPQYEVSRSDCPRAEPT
;
A
#
# COMPACT_ATOMS: atom_id res chain seq x y z
N MET A 1 7.76 11.20 19.90
CA MET A 1 7.99 10.55 18.61
C MET A 1 7.11 9.31 18.53
N ARG A 2 6.32 9.21 17.47
CA ARG A 2 5.47 8.04 17.20
C ARG A 2 5.90 7.35 15.92
N PHE A 3 6.01 6.03 15.96
CA PHE A 3 6.24 5.20 14.80
C PHE A 3 4.89 4.67 14.28
N LEU A 4 4.54 5.04 13.05
CA LEU A 4 3.41 4.50 12.32
C LEU A 4 3.90 3.39 11.40
N PHE A 5 3.36 2.19 11.54
CA PHE A 5 3.72 1.06 10.69
C PHE A 5 2.55 0.66 9.81
N ALA A 6 2.56 1.16 8.58
CA ALA A 6 1.52 0.89 7.60
C ALA A 6 1.76 -0.43 6.88
N GLY A 7 0.72 -1.24 6.69
CA GLY A 7 0.82 -2.44 5.90
C GLY A 7 -0.35 -2.59 4.96
N GLY A 8 -0.05 -3.17 3.82
CA GLY A 8 -0.98 -3.38 2.73
C GLY A 8 -0.41 -4.41 1.78
N ILE A 9 -1.18 -4.71 0.73
CA ILE A 9 -0.75 -5.67 -0.27
C ILE A 9 -1.22 -5.26 -1.65
N THR A 10 -0.44 -5.65 -2.65
CA THR A 10 -0.84 -5.59 -4.06
C THR A 10 -0.73 -6.97 -4.69
N LYS A 11 -1.71 -7.36 -5.52
CA LYS A 11 -1.61 -8.60 -6.33
C LYS A 11 -0.47 -8.54 -7.34
N THR A 12 0.04 -7.34 -7.66
CA THR A 12 1.26 -7.15 -8.45
C THR A 12 2.45 -7.90 -7.88
N ALA A 13 2.52 -8.04 -6.54
CA ALA A 13 3.58 -8.78 -5.87
C ALA A 13 3.56 -10.29 -6.19
N GLY A 14 2.41 -10.83 -6.61
CA GLY A 14 2.26 -12.22 -7.04
C GLY A 14 2.82 -12.52 -8.42
N ILE A 15 3.26 -11.50 -9.17
CA ILE A 15 3.98 -11.70 -10.44
C ILE A 15 5.33 -12.32 -10.12
N LYS A 16 5.62 -13.47 -10.73
CA LYS A 16 6.88 -14.19 -10.52
C LYS A 16 8.07 -13.27 -10.76
N GLY A 17 8.92 -13.12 -9.75
CA GLY A 17 10.13 -12.30 -9.82
C GLY A 17 9.94 -10.84 -9.46
N ILE A 18 8.76 -10.36 -9.04
CA ILE A 18 8.57 -8.97 -8.58
C ILE A 18 8.98 -8.77 -7.12
N SER A 19 8.65 -9.71 -6.25
CA SER A 19 8.83 -9.59 -4.81
C SER A 19 9.54 -10.82 -4.23
N ALA A 20 10.36 -10.59 -3.20
CA ALA A 20 10.93 -11.65 -2.38
C ALA A 20 10.06 -11.97 -1.15
N ALA A 21 9.13 -11.09 -0.81
CA ALA A 21 8.23 -11.28 0.33
C ALA A 21 7.29 -12.45 0.02
N GLY A 22 7.50 -13.58 0.70
CA GLY A 22 6.76 -14.82 0.50
C GLY A 22 7.11 -15.49 -0.84
N THR A 23 8.06 -16.43 -0.81
CA THR A 23 8.39 -17.34 -1.93
C THR A 23 7.19 -18.11 -2.48
N ASN A 24 6.12 -18.21 -1.68
CA ASN A 24 4.81 -18.70 -2.07
C ASN A 24 3.80 -17.53 -1.99
N PRO A 25 3.06 -17.22 -3.08
CA PRO A 25 1.97 -16.24 -3.07
C PRO A 25 0.97 -16.41 -1.91
N ASP A 26 0.70 -17.66 -1.51
CA ASP A 26 -0.20 -17.96 -0.38
C ASP A 26 0.40 -17.57 0.98
N VAL A 27 1.73 -17.45 1.08
CA VAL A 27 2.44 -16.99 2.28
C VAL A 27 2.66 -15.47 2.24
N MET A 28 2.89 -14.92 1.04
CA MET A 28 3.04 -13.47 0.82
C MET A 28 1.86 -12.69 1.38
N VAL A 29 0.62 -13.20 1.21
CA VAL A 29 -0.59 -12.52 1.73
C VAL A 29 -0.63 -12.36 3.25
N HIS A 30 0.18 -13.13 3.98
CA HIS A 30 0.33 -13.01 5.42
C HIS A 30 1.52 -12.15 5.84
N THR A 31 2.46 -11.85 4.94
CA THR A 31 3.73 -11.19 5.30
C THR A 31 3.51 -9.87 6.02
N PRO A 32 2.70 -8.91 5.50
CA PRO A 32 2.45 -7.66 6.20
C PRO A 32 1.88 -7.84 7.61
N SER A 33 0.92 -8.75 7.76
CA SER A 33 0.23 -9.01 9.02
C SER A 33 1.17 -9.62 10.06
N ILE A 34 2.04 -10.53 9.63
CA ILE A 34 3.06 -11.15 10.49
C ILE A 34 4.15 -10.14 10.86
N ASP A 35 4.59 -9.30 9.92
CA ASP A 35 5.56 -8.23 10.21
C ASP A 35 5.03 -7.30 11.31
N MET A 36 3.75 -6.92 11.23
CA MET A 36 3.09 -6.12 12.26
C MET A 36 3.03 -6.83 13.62
N GLU A 37 2.74 -8.13 13.63
CA GLU A 37 2.74 -8.94 14.85
C GLU A 37 4.14 -9.07 15.46
N ILE A 38 5.18 -9.23 14.63
CA ILE A 38 6.57 -9.26 15.09
C ILE A 38 6.93 -7.91 15.72
N VAL A 39 6.63 -6.79 15.07
CA VAL A 39 6.90 -5.46 15.64
C VAL A 39 6.13 -5.28 16.96
N TRP A 40 4.86 -5.67 17.01
CA TRP A 40 3.99 -5.44 18.16
C TRP A 40 4.25 -6.40 19.34
N TYR A 41 4.25 -7.71 19.09
CA TYR A 41 4.35 -8.77 20.09
C TYR A 41 5.74 -9.41 20.21
N GLY A 42 6.66 -9.12 19.28
CA GLY A 42 7.98 -9.75 19.22
C GLY A 42 7.97 -11.11 18.54
N LYS A 43 6.80 -11.58 18.09
CA LYS A 43 6.63 -12.89 17.42
C LYS A 43 5.35 -12.90 16.57
N PRO A 44 5.28 -13.78 15.56
CA PRO A 44 4.02 -14.09 14.89
C PRO A 44 2.97 -14.64 15.88
N VAL A 45 1.71 -14.28 15.67
CA VAL A 45 0.56 -14.71 16.48
C VAL A 45 -0.48 -15.42 15.62
N SER A 46 -0.81 -14.89 14.44
CA SER A 46 -1.86 -15.45 13.58
C SER A 46 -1.42 -16.73 12.87
N THR A 47 -0.12 -16.92 12.68
CA THR A 47 0.48 -18.13 12.10
C THR A 47 1.89 -18.32 12.68
N PRO A 48 2.36 -19.55 12.96
CA PRO A 48 3.67 -19.77 13.59
C PRO A 48 4.86 -19.58 12.63
N VAL A 49 4.65 -19.08 11.41
CA VAL A 49 5.69 -18.95 10.39
C VAL A 49 6.22 -17.52 10.35
N VAL A 50 7.54 -17.37 10.48
CA VAL A 50 8.23 -16.10 10.25
C VAL A 50 8.52 -15.96 8.75
N PRO A 51 8.17 -14.84 8.10
CA PRO A 51 8.51 -14.60 6.71
C PRO A 51 10.03 -14.58 6.52
N VAL A 52 10.50 -15.36 5.55
CA VAL A 52 11.90 -15.41 5.12
C VAL A 52 11.97 -15.16 3.62
N SER A 53 13.00 -14.42 3.22
CA SER A 53 13.33 -14.22 1.81
C SER A 53 13.85 -15.52 1.16
N PRO A 54 13.95 -15.60 -0.19
CA PRO A 54 14.54 -16.75 -0.87
C PRO A 54 15.97 -17.08 -0.44
N SER A 55 16.74 -16.09 0.03
CA SER A 55 18.10 -16.27 0.55
C SER A 55 18.14 -16.72 2.02
N GLY A 56 16.98 -16.93 2.65
CA GLY A 56 16.87 -17.32 4.06
C GLY A 56 17.02 -16.18 5.06
N CYS A 57 17.15 -14.92 4.61
CA CYS A 57 17.17 -13.78 5.50
C CYS A 57 15.77 -13.55 6.09
N PRO A 58 15.62 -13.40 7.43
CA PRO A 58 14.35 -13.09 8.06
C PRO A 58 13.85 -11.71 7.65
N THR A 59 12.54 -11.48 7.79
CA THR A 59 11.93 -10.16 7.61
C THR A 59 12.65 -9.06 8.40
N LEU A 60 12.74 -7.86 7.82
CA LEU A 60 13.30 -6.68 8.49
C LEU A 60 12.46 -6.21 9.69
N ALA A 61 11.23 -6.71 9.86
CA ALA A 61 10.43 -6.47 11.05
C ALA A 61 11.16 -6.86 12.35
N VAL A 62 12.09 -7.82 12.31
CA VAL A 62 12.92 -8.17 13.47
C VAL A 62 13.87 -7.05 13.88
N ILE A 63 14.35 -6.23 12.92
CA ILE A 63 15.20 -5.07 13.19
C ILE A 63 14.36 -3.97 13.83
N THR A 64 13.20 -3.66 13.23
CA THR A 64 12.26 -2.68 13.80
C THR A 64 11.84 -3.08 15.22
N ARG A 65 11.59 -4.38 15.46
CA ARG A 65 11.31 -4.90 16.80
C ARG A 65 12.49 -4.67 17.76
N ALA A 66 13.70 -5.02 17.36
CA ALA A 66 14.88 -4.81 18.19
C ALA A 66 15.09 -3.32 18.55
N VAL A 67 14.86 -2.42 17.58
CA VAL A 67 14.94 -0.97 17.82
C VAL A 67 13.85 -0.51 18.80
N ARG A 68 12.62 -1.01 18.67
CA ARG A 68 11.52 -0.73 19.61
C ARG A 68 11.79 -1.23 21.03
N ASP A 69 12.47 -2.37 21.18
CA ASP A 69 12.85 -2.90 22.50
C ASP A 69 13.97 -2.07 23.16
N LEU A 70 14.79 -1.38 22.37
CA LEU A 70 15.94 -0.61 22.85
C LEU A 70 15.66 0.90 22.98
N VAL A 71 14.74 1.43 22.17
CA VAL A 71 14.43 2.86 22.08
C VAL A 71 12.95 3.06 22.40
N PRO A 72 12.60 3.86 23.42
CA PRO A 72 11.21 4.09 23.78
C PRO A 72 10.54 5.02 22.76
N PHE A 73 9.69 4.44 21.91
CA PHE A 73 8.75 5.19 21.07
C PHE A 73 7.40 4.49 21.02
N GLU A 74 6.35 5.30 20.93
CA GLU A 74 4.99 4.80 20.73
C GLU A 74 4.88 4.22 19.33
N THR A 75 4.29 3.03 19.19
CA THR A 75 4.05 2.39 17.89
C THR A 75 2.56 2.31 17.64
N LEU A 76 2.12 2.63 16.44
CA LEU A 76 0.76 2.38 15.97
C LEU A 76 0.81 1.60 14.66
N VAL A 77 0.13 0.47 14.62
CA VAL A 77 -0.04 -0.29 13.38
C VAL A 77 -1.20 0.29 12.58
N VAL A 78 -0.99 0.48 11.29
CA VAL A 78 -2.00 1.00 10.36
C VAL A 78 -2.27 -0.04 9.29
N ASN A 79 -3.50 -0.57 9.26
CA ASN A 79 -3.99 -1.41 8.18
C ASN A 79 -4.46 -0.50 7.04
N ALA A 80 -3.70 -0.47 5.94
CA ALA A 80 -4.00 0.32 4.75
C ALA A 80 -4.47 -0.54 3.56
N GLY A 81 -4.84 -1.81 3.80
CA GLY A 81 -5.27 -2.74 2.76
C GLY A 81 -4.68 -4.14 2.90
N LEU A 82 -4.81 -4.75 4.06
CA LEU A 82 -4.37 -6.12 4.32
C LEU A 82 -5.36 -7.17 3.77
N THR A 83 -4.87 -8.18 3.05
CA THR A 83 -5.70 -9.36 2.71
C THR A 83 -5.97 -10.24 3.92
N LYS A 84 -4.98 -10.41 4.80
CA LYS A 84 -5.09 -11.18 6.04
C LYS A 84 -4.99 -10.20 7.21
N GLN A 85 -5.95 -10.24 8.11
CA GLN A 85 -5.92 -9.34 9.27
C GLN A 85 -4.73 -9.68 10.17
N THR A 86 -4.18 -8.67 10.84
CA THR A 86 -3.16 -8.83 11.86
C THR A 86 -3.81 -9.02 13.22
N ALA A 87 -3.20 -9.81 14.10
CA ALA A 87 -3.61 -9.88 15.49
C ALA A 87 -3.19 -8.62 16.28
N ALA A 88 -2.25 -7.82 15.76
CA ALA A 88 -1.82 -6.60 16.41
C ALA A 88 -2.95 -5.55 16.45
N PRO A 89 -3.12 -4.79 17.55
CA PRO A 89 -4.03 -3.65 17.59
C PRO A 89 -3.67 -2.67 16.48
N SER A 90 -4.64 -2.39 15.60
CA SER A 90 -4.41 -1.59 14.40
C SER A 90 -5.53 -0.59 14.19
N LEU A 91 -5.17 0.56 13.63
CA LEU A 91 -6.11 1.49 13.01
C LEU A 91 -6.27 1.08 11.55
N THR A 92 -7.51 0.94 11.10
CA THR A 92 -7.81 0.56 9.71
C THR A 92 -8.25 1.80 8.95
N LEU A 93 -7.55 2.10 7.85
CA LEU A 93 -8.00 3.06 6.84
C LEU A 93 -8.99 2.37 5.89
N SER A 94 -9.73 3.16 5.12
CA SER A 94 -10.61 2.75 4.01
C SER A 94 -9.91 1.94 2.91
N GLY A 95 -8.58 1.81 2.96
CA GLY A 95 -7.78 1.06 2.02
C GLY A 95 -8.17 -0.42 1.93
N THR A 96 -8.33 -0.90 0.70
CA THR A 96 -8.54 -2.30 0.36
C THR A 96 -7.27 -2.91 -0.22
N PRO A 97 -7.13 -4.26 -0.23
CA PRO A 97 -6.04 -4.91 -0.94
C PRO A 97 -5.98 -4.49 -2.41
N CYS A 98 -4.84 -3.93 -2.82
CA CYS A 98 -4.62 -3.49 -4.19
C CYS A 98 -4.55 -4.69 -5.15
N GLY A 99 -5.18 -4.54 -6.31
CA GLY A 99 -5.15 -5.49 -7.41
C GLY A 99 -3.79 -5.55 -8.11
N ASP A 100 -3.79 -6.21 -9.27
CA ASP A 100 -2.65 -6.16 -10.18
C ASP A 100 -2.77 -4.85 -10.96
N ILE A 101 -1.73 -4.02 -10.90
CA ILE A 101 -1.76 -2.70 -11.54
C ILE A 101 -1.85 -2.73 -13.07
N ARG A 102 -1.68 -3.90 -13.68
CA ARG A 102 -1.90 -4.12 -15.11
C ARG A 102 -3.39 -4.31 -15.45
N ALA A 103 -4.26 -4.41 -14.46
CA ALA A 103 -5.70 -4.39 -14.66
C ALA A 103 -6.22 -2.96 -14.82
N ASN A 104 -7.33 -2.79 -15.54
CA ASN A 104 -7.97 -1.49 -15.75
C ASN A 104 -8.46 -0.84 -14.44
N ASP A 105 -8.79 -1.66 -13.44
CA ASP A 105 -9.15 -1.20 -12.11
C ASP A 105 -8.52 -2.12 -11.05
N PRO A 106 -7.44 -1.69 -10.37
CA PRO A 106 -6.85 -2.43 -9.26
C PRO A 106 -7.66 -2.30 -7.96
N GLY A 107 -8.79 -1.60 -7.94
CA GLY A 107 -9.71 -1.53 -6.81
C GLY A 107 -9.23 -0.62 -5.67
N VAL A 108 -8.41 0.38 -5.98
CA VAL A 108 -7.84 1.33 -5.00
C VAL A 108 -8.41 2.73 -5.23
N ASN A 109 -9.02 3.31 -4.20
CA ASN A 109 -9.43 4.71 -4.20
C ASN A 109 -8.36 5.57 -3.53
N ALA A 110 -7.38 6.04 -4.32
CA ALA A 110 -6.23 6.78 -3.80
C ALA A 110 -6.64 8.10 -3.11
N GLN A 111 -7.63 8.81 -3.64
CA GLN A 111 -8.11 10.08 -3.08
C GLN A 111 -8.66 9.90 -1.67
N GLU A 112 -9.57 8.92 -1.50
CA GLU A 112 -10.21 8.64 -0.21
C GLU A 112 -9.18 8.22 0.85
N ILE A 113 -8.24 7.33 0.50
CA ILE A 113 -7.18 6.89 1.41
C ILE A 113 -6.28 8.07 1.81
N VAL A 114 -5.92 8.95 0.87
CA VAL A 114 -5.07 10.11 1.15
C VAL A 114 -5.80 11.12 2.04
N ASP A 115 -7.07 11.40 1.80
CA ASP A 115 -7.86 12.33 2.60
C ASP A 115 -8.04 11.81 4.04
N GLU A 116 -8.34 10.51 4.19
CA GLU A 116 -8.42 9.88 5.49
C GLU A 116 -7.08 9.87 6.22
N ALA A 117 -5.98 9.50 5.53
CA ALA A 117 -4.64 9.50 6.10
C ALA A 117 -4.19 10.91 6.52
N ARG A 118 -4.56 11.96 5.75
CA ARG A 118 -4.31 13.36 6.11
C ARG A 118 -5.08 13.77 7.36
N SER A 119 -6.37 13.44 7.44
CA SER A 119 -7.20 13.71 8.61
C SER A 119 -6.67 13.01 9.85
N PHE A 120 -6.32 11.72 9.71
CA PHE A 120 -5.71 10.93 10.77
C PHE A 120 -4.37 11.53 11.23
N GLY A 121 -3.47 11.84 10.30
CA GLY A 121 -2.18 12.45 10.61
C GLY A 121 -2.32 13.80 11.32
N ALA A 122 -3.26 14.65 10.91
CA ALA A 122 -3.54 15.94 11.55
C ALA A 122 -4.14 15.80 12.96
N SER A 123 -4.74 14.65 13.29
CA SER A 123 -5.27 14.37 14.62
C SER A 123 -4.21 13.87 15.62
N LEU A 124 -3.01 13.49 15.13
CA LEU A 124 -1.94 13.01 15.99
C LEU A 124 -1.36 14.18 16.83
N PRO A 125 -1.21 14.01 18.15
CA PRO A 125 -0.63 15.05 19.01
C PRO A 125 0.91 15.12 18.91
N ASP A 126 1.53 14.25 18.10
CA ASP A 126 2.98 14.12 18.01
C ASP A 126 3.60 15.18 17.10
N GLU A 127 4.64 15.86 17.59
CA GLU A 127 5.44 16.80 16.79
C GLU A 127 6.30 16.09 15.73
N GLU A 128 6.61 14.80 15.96
CA GLU A 128 7.44 13.99 15.08
C GLU A 128 6.86 12.58 14.93
N VAL A 129 6.70 12.17 13.66
CA VAL A 129 6.27 10.84 13.27
C VAL A 129 7.29 10.18 12.35
N ILE A 130 7.55 8.90 12.59
CA ILE A 130 8.31 8.03 11.67
C ILE A 130 7.31 7.10 11.01
N ILE A 131 7.35 7.00 9.68
CA ILE A 131 6.45 6.12 8.93
C ILE A 131 7.27 4.99 8.31
N GLY A 132 6.94 3.76 8.68
CA GLY A 132 7.43 2.55 8.04
C GLY A 132 6.33 1.85 7.25
N GLU A 133 6.73 0.99 6.32
CA GLU A 133 5.81 0.20 5.50
C GLU A 133 6.16 -1.29 5.48
N THR A 134 5.16 -2.14 5.28
CA THR A 134 5.33 -3.52 4.83
C THR A 134 4.33 -3.82 3.71
N ILE A 135 4.80 -3.68 2.47
CA ILE A 135 4.02 -3.81 1.25
C ILE A 135 4.81 -4.64 0.24
N PRO A 136 4.57 -5.97 0.16
CA PRO A 136 5.07 -6.80 -0.93
C PRO A 136 4.78 -6.15 -2.29
N GLY A 137 5.79 -6.05 -3.16
CA GLY A 137 5.66 -5.39 -4.46
C GLY A 137 5.65 -3.86 -4.43
N GLY A 138 5.75 -3.22 -3.26
CA GLY A 138 5.69 -1.77 -3.09
C GLY A 138 6.71 -1.00 -3.94
N THR A 139 7.92 -1.52 -4.12
CA THR A 139 8.94 -0.88 -4.99
C THR A 139 8.51 -0.79 -6.47
N THR A 140 7.71 -1.73 -6.97
CA THR A 140 7.16 -1.68 -8.33
C THR A 140 6.02 -0.65 -8.42
N ILE A 141 5.18 -0.56 -7.37
CA ILE A 141 4.14 0.48 -7.28
C ILE A 141 4.79 1.86 -7.25
N ALA A 142 5.81 2.05 -6.42
CA ALA A 142 6.57 3.30 -6.33
C ALA A 142 7.20 3.68 -7.67
N LEU A 143 7.78 2.72 -8.40
CA LEU A 143 8.28 2.96 -9.76
C LEU A 143 7.16 3.46 -10.69
N GLY A 144 5.98 2.85 -10.63
CA GLY A 144 4.82 3.25 -11.45
C GLY A 144 4.38 4.68 -11.17
N VAL A 145 4.18 5.03 -9.89
CA VAL A 145 3.79 6.38 -9.48
C VAL A 145 4.82 7.41 -9.91
N LEU A 146 6.11 7.15 -9.65
CA LEU A 146 7.19 8.07 -10.04
C LEU A 146 7.26 8.23 -11.58
N THR A 147 7.07 7.15 -12.33
CA THR A 147 7.04 7.21 -13.81
C THR A 147 5.85 8.03 -14.32
N ALA A 148 4.66 7.83 -13.74
CA ALA A 148 3.45 8.62 -14.07
C ALA A 148 3.64 10.11 -13.79
N LEU A 149 4.36 10.45 -12.71
CA LEU A 149 4.71 11.81 -12.33
C LEU A 149 5.83 12.43 -13.19
N GLY A 150 6.48 11.65 -14.06
CA GLY A 150 7.54 12.11 -14.95
C GLY A 150 8.95 11.97 -14.38
N GLU A 151 9.12 11.27 -13.27
CA GLU A 151 10.40 11.09 -12.60
C GLU A 151 11.19 9.91 -13.18
N GLN A 152 12.43 10.17 -13.61
CA GLN A 152 13.33 9.15 -14.14
C GLN A 152 14.25 8.61 -13.04
N VAL A 153 13.72 7.67 -12.25
CA VAL A 153 14.42 7.11 -11.09
C VAL A 153 14.57 5.60 -11.16
N SER A 154 15.49 5.06 -10.36
CA SER A 154 15.58 3.63 -10.08
C SER A 154 14.96 3.35 -8.72
N VAL A 155 14.42 2.14 -8.55
CA VAL A 155 13.90 1.64 -7.26
C VAL A 155 14.76 0.49 -6.76
N SER A 156 14.75 0.25 -5.45
CA SER A 156 15.43 -0.90 -4.84
C SER A 156 14.65 -2.21 -5.08
N SER A 157 15.15 -3.32 -4.53
CA SER A 157 14.47 -4.62 -4.56
C SER A 157 14.74 -5.38 -3.26
N SER A 158 13.77 -6.22 -2.88
CA SER A 158 13.94 -7.21 -1.81
C SER A 158 14.62 -8.50 -2.30
N LEU A 159 14.84 -8.65 -3.60
CA LEU A 159 15.53 -9.78 -4.22
C LEU A 159 17.05 -9.50 -4.30
N PRO A 160 17.91 -10.53 -4.30
CA PRO A 160 19.37 -10.36 -4.46
C PRO A 160 19.75 -9.61 -5.74
N GLU A 161 19.07 -9.93 -6.84
CA GLU A 161 19.18 -9.21 -8.11
C GLU A 161 17.93 -8.37 -8.33
N ASN A 162 18.11 -7.09 -8.64
CA ASN A 162 16.99 -6.17 -8.86
C ASN A 162 16.41 -6.35 -10.27
N PRO A 163 15.16 -6.84 -10.42
CA PRO A 163 14.58 -7.19 -11.71
C PRO A 163 14.00 -5.95 -12.41
N LEU A 164 14.81 -4.92 -12.62
CA LEU A 164 14.36 -3.60 -13.12
C LEU A 164 13.63 -3.69 -14.46
N THR A 165 14.10 -4.52 -15.39
CA THR A 165 13.42 -4.73 -16.69
C THR A 165 12.00 -5.23 -16.48
N LEU A 166 11.81 -6.25 -15.62
CA LEU A 166 10.48 -6.78 -15.32
C LEU A 166 9.59 -5.73 -14.64
N LYS A 167 10.14 -4.95 -13.69
CA LYS A 167 9.38 -3.88 -13.03
C LYS A 167 8.90 -2.82 -14.02
N ARG A 168 9.78 -2.41 -14.95
CA ARG A 168 9.45 -1.46 -16.03
C ARG A 168 8.38 -2.04 -16.96
N ASP A 169 8.50 -3.29 -17.40
CA ASP A 169 7.48 -3.95 -18.23
C ASP A 169 6.10 -4.04 -17.55
N VAL A 170 6.07 -4.16 -16.22
CA VAL A 170 4.81 -4.14 -15.45
C VAL A 170 4.24 -2.72 -15.39
N VAL A 171 5.08 -1.72 -15.13
CA VAL A 171 4.69 -0.30 -15.11
C VAL A 171 4.21 0.18 -16.47
N ASP A 172 4.92 -0.13 -17.56
CA ASP A 172 4.54 0.27 -18.91
C ASP A 172 3.17 -0.29 -19.29
N ARG A 173 2.88 -1.53 -18.91
CA ARG A 173 1.54 -2.12 -19.10
C ARG A 173 0.48 -1.43 -18.25
N ALA A 174 0.79 -1.10 -16.99
CA ALA A 174 -0.11 -0.39 -16.10
C ALA A 174 -0.48 1.01 -16.64
N LEU A 175 0.51 1.75 -17.17
CA LEU A 175 0.28 3.03 -17.82
C LEU A 175 -0.54 2.87 -19.10
N ALA A 176 -0.23 1.87 -19.93
CA ALA A 176 -0.95 1.62 -21.18
C ALA A 176 -2.44 1.31 -20.99
N VAL A 177 -2.82 0.49 -19.99
CA VAL A 177 -4.25 0.20 -19.72
C VAL A 177 -5.02 1.42 -19.22
N ASN A 178 -4.33 2.39 -18.62
CA ASN A 178 -4.90 3.65 -18.16
C ASN A 178 -4.76 4.78 -19.21
N ILE A 179 -4.32 4.47 -20.43
CA ILE A 179 -4.11 5.45 -21.53
C ILE A 179 -3.22 6.62 -21.03
N MET A 180 -2.14 6.26 -20.33
CA MET A 180 -1.21 7.20 -19.73
C MET A 180 0.18 6.99 -20.30
N ALA A 181 0.89 8.08 -20.59
CA ALA A 181 2.32 8.11 -20.85
C ALA A 181 3.10 8.55 -19.59
N PRO A 182 4.40 8.23 -19.48
CA PRO A 182 5.24 8.78 -18.43
C PRO A 182 5.16 10.31 -18.38
N GLY A 183 4.89 10.88 -17.19
CA GLY A 183 4.73 12.32 -16.99
C GLY A 183 3.33 12.89 -17.18
N ASP A 184 2.36 12.11 -17.68
CA ASP A 184 0.99 12.60 -17.89
C ASP A 184 0.27 13.01 -16.59
N ALA A 185 0.75 12.52 -15.44
CA ALA A 185 0.26 12.87 -14.11
C ALA A 185 1.17 13.88 -13.38
N ALA A 186 2.09 14.56 -14.07
CA ALA A 186 2.96 15.56 -13.46
C ALA A 186 2.15 16.64 -12.71
N GLY A 187 2.48 16.83 -11.43
CA GLY A 187 1.76 17.76 -10.54
C GLY A 187 0.47 17.20 -9.93
N ASP A 188 0.07 15.96 -10.29
CA ASP A 188 -1.10 15.28 -9.77
C ASP A 188 -0.76 13.87 -9.24
N PRO A 189 -0.30 13.77 -7.98
CA PRO A 189 0.07 12.49 -7.38
C PRO A 189 -1.12 11.54 -7.17
N ILE A 190 -2.36 12.05 -7.11
CA ILE A 190 -3.55 11.21 -6.98
C ILE A 190 -3.80 10.50 -8.31
N ARG A 191 -3.79 11.23 -9.42
CA ARG A 191 -3.88 10.65 -10.76
C ARG A 191 -2.73 9.71 -11.10
N GLY A 192 -1.52 9.99 -10.59
CA GLY A 192 -0.36 9.12 -10.76
C GLY A 192 -0.40 7.84 -9.91
N SER A 193 -1.25 7.79 -8.88
CA SER A 193 -1.45 6.62 -8.05
C SER A 193 -2.31 5.59 -8.78
N VAL A 194 -1.85 4.34 -8.87
CA VAL A 194 -2.43 3.35 -9.77
C VAL A 194 -3.85 2.96 -9.34
N GLY A 195 -4.82 3.58 -9.99
CA GLY A 195 -6.26 3.37 -9.91
C GLY A 195 -6.90 4.30 -10.95
N PRO A 196 -8.00 3.90 -11.61
CA PRO A 196 -8.69 4.83 -12.48
C PRO A 196 -9.10 6.04 -11.62
N GLU A 197 -8.93 7.26 -12.15
CA GLU A 197 -9.96 8.24 -11.88
C GLU A 197 -11.26 7.54 -12.33
N ILE A 198 -12.16 7.24 -11.39
CA ILE A 198 -13.56 7.13 -11.79
C ILE A 198 -13.77 8.47 -12.50
N PRO A 199 -13.97 8.52 -13.83
CA PRO A 199 -14.29 9.78 -14.45
C PRO A 199 -15.46 10.29 -13.64
N SER A 200 -15.35 11.48 -13.06
CA SER A 200 -16.51 12.18 -12.53
C SER A 200 -17.55 12.06 -13.64
N SER A 201 -18.54 11.19 -13.42
CA SER A 201 -19.47 10.84 -14.48
C SER A 201 -20.02 12.14 -15.06
N PRO A 202 -20.24 12.21 -16.38
CA PRO A 202 -20.69 13.43 -17.02
C PRO A 202 -21.91 13.93 -16.26
N GLN A 203 -21.87 15.20 -15.87
CA GLN A 203 -22.88 15.88 -15.09
C GLN A 203 -24.29 15.33 -15.37
N TYR A 204 -24.77 14.43 -14.49
CA TYR A 204 -26.21 14.30 -14.30
C TYR A 204 -26.56 15.42 -13.33
N GLU A 205 -26.89 16.56 -13.91
CA GLU A 205 -27.65 17.62 -13.26
C GLU A 205 -28.96 16.99 -12.77
N VAL A 206 -28.96 16.47 -11.54
CA VAL A 206 -30.22 16.16 -10.86
C VAL A 206 -30.81 17.50 -10.48
N SER A 207 -31.69 18.01 -11.35
CA SER A 207 -32.57 19.12 -11.05
C SER A 207 -33.24 18.88 -9.70
N ARG A 208 -33.16 19.86 -8.81
CA ARG A 208 -33.82 19.85 -7.49
C ARG A 208 -35.37 19.82 -7.58
N SER A 209 -35.95 19.60 -8.76
CA SER A 209 -37.39 19.45 -8.98
C SER A 209 -37.94 18.06 -8.68
N ASP A 210 -37.10 17.02 -8.61
CA ASP A 210 -37.61 15.64 -8.70
C ASP A 210 -37.56 14.84 -7.38
N CYS A 211 -37.40 15.52 -6.24
CA CYS A 211 -37.50 14.87 -4.93
C CYS A 211 -38.91 15.05 -4.34
N PRO A 212 -39.77 14.00 -4.28
CA PRO A 212 -41.07 14.11 -3.64
C PRO A 212 -40.90 14.33 -2.13
N ARG A 213 -41.45 15.44 -1.63
CA ARG A 213 -41.53 15.71 -0.18
C ARG A 213 -42.42 14.64 0.44
N ALA A 214 -41.86 13.82 1.32
CA ALA A 214 -42.65 12.98 2.21
C ALA A 214 -43.35 13.87 3.25
N GLU A 215 -44.67 13.81 3.31
CA GLU A 215 -45.45 14.40 4.40
C GLU A 215 -45.34 13.51 5.66
N PRO A 216 -45.27 14.12 6.85
CA PRO A 216 -45.14 13.38 8.10
C PRO A 216 -46.49 12.82 8.55
N THR A 217 -46.51 11.52 8.89
CA THR A 217 -47.53 10.89 9.75
C THR A 217 -46.99 10.69 11.14
#